data_AF-A0A661MK38-F1
#
_entry.id   AF-A0A661MK38-F1
#
_cell.length_a   1.000
_cell.length_b   1.000
_cell.length_c   1.000
_cell.angle_alpha   90.00
_cell.angle_beta   90.00
_cell.angle_gamma   90.00
#
_symmetry.space_group_name_H-M   'P 1'
#
loop_
_entity.id
_entity.type
_entity.pdbx_description
1 polymer ?
#
loop_
_entity_poly.entity_id
_entity_poly.type
_entity_poly.pdbx_seq_one_letter_code
_entity_poly.pdbx_strand_id
1 'polypeptide(L)'
;MRRSSYGAFLVAFGLVLGAGVYADTGSASNRGPSALEQSMGDLQWGWTPKQVYRHLKKNIEASYHEAISKTTDAIEEDRIRHKMAQESAQIRDSYFEFDGTPSAYDSGYLKGEFTHRNGESLIRVRTKGTQDYFFFIKERLWKRYRAFDASVFEGATFAQFGSALQQRYGKAKKKSRSLVAGSEPTQWYEWRESRVLARAVDNNEFYGFYCLILEDPKTVARLGQLRKNKAAPAEASDTLVDMVADESDDDRHADIADRITGEIRRHEAPDVAEKK
;
A
#
# COMPACT_ATOMS: atom_id res chain seq x y z
N MET A 1 -19.89 -18.02 -34.92
CA MET A 1 -18.62 -17.30 -34.67
C MET A 1 -18.93 -15.90 -34.16
N ARG A 2 -18.89 -15.67 -32.84
CA ARG A 2 -19.04 -14.34 -32.23
C ARG A 2 -17.72 -13.96 -31.57
N ARG A 3 -17.13 -12.86 -32.04
CA ARG A 3 -15.88 -12.29 -31.52
C ARG A 3 -16.14 -11.66 -30.17
N SER A 4 -15.41 -12.11 -29.15
CA SER A 4 -15.41 -11.52 -27.81
C SER A 4 -14.59 -10.22 -27.83
N SER A 5 -15.24 -9.10 -27.51
CA SER A 5 -14.58 -7.81 -27.30
C SER A 5 -13.97 -7.78 -25.90
N TYR A 6 -12.64 -7.77 -25.82
CA TYR A 6 -11.93 -7.45 -24.59
C TYR A 6 -12.01 -5.94 -24.35
N GLY A 7 -12.87 -5.53 -23.41
CA GLY A 7 -12.87 -4.17 -22.88
C GLY A 7 -11.61 -3.94 -22.06
N ALA A 8 -10.79 -2.97 -22.47
CA ALA A 8 -9.61 -2.56 -21.75
C ALA A 8 -10.02 -1.71 -20.53
N PHE A 9 -9.89 -2.26 -19.32
CA PHE A 9 -9.95 -1.49 -18.08
C PHE A 9 -8.58 -0.86 -17.81
N LEU A 10 -8.49 0.46 -17.97
CA LEU A 10 -7.32 1.25 -17.57
C LEU A 10 -7.47 1.61 -16.09
N VAL A 11 -6.83 0.85 -15.21
CA VAL A 11 -6.66 1.24 -13.79
C VAL A 11 -5.47 2.20 -13.72
N ALA A 12 -5.77 3.48 -13.56
CA ALA A 12 -4.77 4.53 -13.41
C ALA A 12 -4.10 4.42 -12.04
N PHE A 13 -2.93 3.78 -12.00
CA PHE A 13 -2.02 3.93 -10.89
C PHE A 13 -1.31 5.28 -11.01
N GLY A 14 -1.63 6.21 -10.09
CA GLY A 14 -0.95 7.50 -9.98
C GLY A 14 0.57 7.34 -9.92
N LEU A 15 1.26 8.02 -10.85
CA LEU A 15 2.70 8.05 -10.99
C LEU A 15 3.14 9.51 -10.76
N VAL A 16 3.97 9.75 -9.76
CA VAL A 16 4.77 10.97 -9.68
C VAL A 16 5.96 10.75 -10.63
N LEU A 17 5.92 11.39 -11.80
CA LEU A 17 7.00 11.36 -12.80
C LEU A 17 7.97 12.52 -12.54
N GLY A 18 9.21 12.20 -12.14
CA GLY A 18 10.35 13.09 -12.31
C GLY A 18 10.96 12.87 -13.69
N ALA A 19 10.87 13.86 -14.58
CA ALA A 19 11.47 13.79 -15.90
C ALA A 19 12.98 14.11 -15.84
N GLY A 20 13.81 13.15 -16.27
CA GLY A 20 15.23 13.36 -16.54
C GLY A 20 15.59 12.66 -17.85
N VAL A 21 15.95 13.44 -18.86
CA VAL A 21 16.41 12.96 -20.17
C VAL A 21 17.92 12.71 -20.09
N TYR A 22 18.40 11.51 -20.38
CA TYR A 22 19.82 11.27 -20.69
C TYR A 22 19.99 10.26 -21.81
N ALA A 23 20.82 10.64 -22.78
CA ALA A 23 21.22 9.87 -23.94
C ALA A 23 22.24 8.77 -23.59
N ASP A 24 22.22 7.72 -24.39
CA ASP A 24 22.92 6.44 -24.24
C ASP A 24 24.37 6.52 -24.75
N THR A 25 25.34 6.11 -23.91
CA THR A 25 26.61 5.48 -24.36
C THR A 25 27.14 4.48 -23.30
N GLY A 26 27.26 3.20 -23.67
CA GLY A 26 28.41 2.32 -23.36
C GLY A 26 28.65 1.77 -21.93
N SER A 27 28.10 0.58 -21.65
CA SER A 27 28.62 -0.54 -20.83
C SER A 27 29.31 -0.29 -19.46
N ALA A 28 28.48 -0.20 -18.42
CA ALA A 28 28.69 -0.72 -17.06
C ALA A 28 27.31 -0.82 -16.36
N SER A 29 26.51 -1.85 -16.69
CA SER A 29 25.12 -2.06 -16.25
C SER A 29 24.32 -0.77 -15.96
N ASN A 30 24.31 0.16 -16.91
CA ASN A 30 23.67 1.47 -16.77
C ASN A 30 22.16 1.36 -17.09
N ARG A 31 21.51 0.30 -16.59
CA ARG A 31 20.08 0.11 -16.77
C ARG A 31 19.36 1.04 -15.78
N GLY A 32 18.60 1.98 -16.33
CA GLY A 32 17.65 2.78 -15.56
C GLY A 32 16.76 1.90 -14.67
N PRO A 33 16.17 2.46 -13.60
CA PRO A 33 15.36 1.68 -12.67
C PRO A 33 14.19 1.01 -13.40
N SER A 34 13.94 -0.26 -13.12
CA SER A 34 12.76 -0.97 -13.65
C SER A 34 11.46 -0.35 -13.11
N ALA A 35 10.32 -0.71 -13.70
CA ALA A 35 9.02 -0.24 -13.21
C ALA A 35 8.75 -0.68 -11.74
N LEU A 36 9.27 -1.84 -11.32
CA LEU A 36 9.19 -2.29 -9.93
C LEU A 36 10.05 -1.42 -9.01
N GLU A 37 11.27 -1.11 -9.43
CA GLU A 37 12.16 -0.22 -8.68
C GLU A 37 11.58 1.18 -8.56
N GLN A 38 11.03 1.72 -9.65
CA GLN A 38 10.35 3.01 -9.65
C GLN A 38 9.13 3.03 -8.72
N SER A 39 8.47 1.88 -8.50
CA SER A 39 7.32 1.81 -7.58
C SER A 39 7.70 2.01 -6.11
N MET A 40 8.97 1.87 -5.75
CA MET A 40 9.49 2.28 -4.44
C MET A 40 9.49 3.80 -4.24
N GLY A 41 9.37 4.59 -5.32
CA GLY A 41 9.60 6.03 -5.29
C GLY A 41 11.07 6.33 -4.97
N ASP A 42 11.33 7.43 -4.26
CA ASP A 42 12.70 7.80 -3.87
C ASP A 42 13.20 7.06 -2.63
N LEU A 43 12.42 6.11 -2.09
CA LEU A 43 12.86 5.26 -0.99
C LEU A 43 13.97 4.32 -1.45
N GLN A 44 14.99 4.15 -0.61
CA GLN A 44 16.10 3.24 -0.88
C GLN A 44 16.17 2.14 0.16
N TRP A 45 16.52 0.93 -0.29
CA TRP A 45 16.84 -0.17 0.60
C TRP A 45 17.98 0.21 1.54
N GLY A 46 17.90 -0.26 2.79
CA GLY A 46 18.88 0.04 3.82
C GLY A 46 18.74 1.40 4.50
N TRP A 47 17.71 2.20 4.18
CA TRP A 47 17.39 3.38 4.97
C TRP A 47 16.97 3.01 6.40
N THR A 48 17.32 3.86 7.35
CA THR A 48 16.89 3.72 8.74
C THR A 48 15.43 4.13 8.93
N PRO A 49 14.75 3.72 10.02
CA PRO A 49 13.40 4.18 10.33
C PRO A 49 13.28 5.71 10.29
N LYS A 50 14.30 6.42 10.82
CA LYS A 50 14.37 7.89 10.81
C LYS A 50 14.46 8.47 9.39
N GLN A 51 15.22 7.84 8.50
CA GLN A 51 15.33 8.29 7.11
C GLN A 51 14.01 8.06 6.35
N VAL A 52 13.39 6.89 6.52
CA VAL A 52 12.07 6.59 5.94
C VAL A 52 11.02 7.56 6.45
N TYR A 53 10.92 7.76 7.77
CA TYR A 53 10.01 8.74 8.36
C TYR A 53 10.21 10.15 7.78
N ARG A 54 11.45 10.63 7.69
CA ARG A 54 11.73 11.97 7.13
C ARG A 54 11.25 12.08 5.69
N HIS A 55 11.45 11.05 4.88
CA HIS A 55 10.97 11.02 3.51
C HIS A 55 9.43 11.02 3.44
N LEU A 56 8.78 10.18 4.24
CA LEU A 56 7.31 10.12 4.32
C LEU A 56 6.72 11.46 4.76
N LYS A 57 7.30 12.10 5.78
CA LYS A 57 6.90 13.43 6.24
C LYS A 57 6.98 14.46 5.12
N LYS A 58 8.08 14.47 4.36
CA LYS A 58 8.25 15.38 3.22
C LYS A 58 7.15 15.17 2.17
N ASN A 59 6.75 13.92 1.92
CA ASN A 59 5.68 13.63 0.96
C ASN A 59 4.31 14.10 1.45
N ILE A 60 4.03 13.98 2.76
CA ILE A 60 2.83 14.56 3.37
C ILE A 60 2.86 16.09 3.19
N GLU A 61 3.93 16.75 3.62
CA GLU A 61 4.07 18.21 3.51
C GLU A 61 3.87 18.70 2.06
N ALA A 62 4.44 17.99 1.09
CA ALA A 62 4.26 18.30 -0.32
C ALA A 62 2.80 18.16 -0.78
N SER A 63 2.07 17.16 -0.29
CA SER A 63 0.64 16.96 -0.63
C SER A 63 -0.28 18.07 -0.11
N TYR A 64 0.11 18.74 0.98
CA TYR A 64 -0.63 19.84 1.60
C TYR A 64 -0.25 21.22 1.05
N HIS A 65 0.90 21.33 0.38
CA HIS A 65 1.46 22.61 -0.06
C HIS A 65 0.48 23.41 -0.94
N GLU A 66 -0.16 22.75 -1.91
CA GLU A 66 -1.10 23.41 -2.82
C GLU A 66 -2.32 23.95 -2.08
N ALA A 67 -2.91 23.15 -1.19
CA ALA A 67 -4.08 23.55 -0.41
C ALA A 67 -3.78 24.76 0.49
N ILE A 68 -2.62 24.75 1.16
CA ILE A 68 -2.15 25.89 1.97
C ILE A 68 -1.96 27.13 1.08
N SER A 69 -1.29 27.00 -0.06
CA SER A 69 -0.98 28.14 -0.93
C SER A 69 -2.21 28.84 -1.53
N LYS A 70 -3.32 28.12 -1.69
CA LYS A 70 -4.58 28.64 -2.26
C LYS A 70 -5.54 29.19 -1.20
N THR A 71 -5.27 28.93 0.07
CA THR A 71 -6.15 29.34 1.16
C THR A 71 -5.77 30.75 1.60
N THR A 72 -6.73 31.67 1.55
CA THR A 72 -6.57 33.06 2.00
C THR A 72 -7.14 33.30 3.40
N ASP A 73 -7.90 32.33 3.93
CA ASP A 73 -8.49 32.37 5.26
C ASP A 73 -7.51 31.78 6.28
N ALA A 74 -7.14 32.58 7.30
CA ALA A 74 -6.14 32.19 8.30
C ALA A 74 -6.60 31.01 9.19
N ILE A 75 -7.91 30.86 9.44
CA ILE A 75 -8.45 29.77 10.26
C ILE A 75 -8.39 28.47 9.46
N GLU A 76 -8.77 28.49 8.18
CA GLU A 76 -8.70 27.31 7.33
C GLU A 76 -7.25 26.91 7.06
N GLU A 77 -6.34 27.88 6.87
CA GLU A 77 -4.90 27.60 6.74
C GLU A 77 -4.37 26.88 7.99
N ASP A 78 -4.68 27.37 9.19
CA ASP A 78 -4.27 26.74 10.46
C ASP A 78 -4.84 25.32 10.59
N ARG A 79 -6.12 25.12 10.23
CA ARG A 79 -6.75 23.79 10.21
C ARG A 79 -6.01 22.81 9.29
N ILE A 80 -5.66 23.25 8.08
CA ILE A 80 -4.93 22.43 7.10
C ILE A 80 -3.54 22.08 7.65
N ARG A 81 -2.82 23.05 8.22
CA ARG A 81 -1.50 22.83 8.84
C ARG A 81 -1.57 21.89 10.03
N HIS A 82 -2.59 22.02 10.86
CA HIS A 82 -2.83 21.13 11.99
C HIS A 82 -3.04 19.70 11.52
N LYS A 83 -3.87 19.49 10.49
CA LYS A 83 -4.10 18.16 9.90
C LYS A 83 -2.82 17.54 9.33
N MET A 84 -2.02 18.33 8.61
CA MET A 84 -0.71 17.92 8.10
C MET A 84 0.24 17.48 9.24
N ALA A 85 0.26 18.23 10.35
CA ALA A 85 1.07 17.89 11.52
C ALA A 85 0.56 16.62 12.22
N GLN A 86 -0.76 16.44 12.33
CA GLN A 86 -1.38 15.23 12.88
C GLN A 86 -1.02 13.98 12.05
N GLU A 87 -1.16 14.03 10.73
CA GLU A 87 -0.80 12.90 9.85
C GLU A 87 0.69 12.56 9.95
N SER A 88 1.54 13.58 10.02
CA SER A 88 2.98 13.39 10.24
C SER A 88 3.26 12.71 11.59
N ALA A 89 2.59 13.14 12.66
CA ALA A 89 2.71 12.53 13.99
C ALA A 89 2.22 11.09 14.00
N GLN A 90 1.10 10.78 13.34
CA GLN A 90 0.58 9.42 13.23
C GLN A 90 1.56 8.45 12.57
N ILE A 91 2.33 8.88 11.55
CA ILE A 91 3.39 8.04 10.97
C ILE A 91 4.53 7.84 11.96
N ARG A 92 4.95 8.88 12.67
CA ARG A 92 6.01 8.76 13.70
C ARG A 92 5.59 7.76 14.78
N ASP A 93 4.37 7.89 15.26
CA ASP A 93 3.82 7.13 16.38
C ASP A 93 3.40 5.71 15.95
N SER A 94 3.39 5.41 14.65
CA SER A 94 3.16 4.06 14.13
C SER A 94 4.40 3.16 14.11
N TYR A 95 5.56 3.69 14.52
CA TYR A 95 6.76 2.89 14.69
C TYR A 95 6.55 1.82 15.77
N PHE A 96 6.82 0.57 15.43
CA PHE A 96 6.66 -0.55 16.35
C PHE A 96 7.84 -1.52 16.24
N GLU A 97 8.37 -1.96 17.38
CA GLU A 97 9.48 -2.93 17.45
C GLU A 97 8.96 -4.32 17.81
N PHE A 98 9.42 -5.32 17.08
CA PHE A 98 9.11 -6.71 17.38
C PHE A 98 10.11 -7.25 18.42
N ASP A 99 10.03 -6.76 19.65
CA ASP A 99 10.92 -7.12 20.77
C ASP A 99 10.45 -8.35 21.58
N GLY A 100 9.27 -8.86 21.25
CA GLY A 100 8.62 -10.00 21.92
C GLY A 100 7.36 -9.62 22.67
N THR A 101 7.02 -8.33 22.71
CA THR A 101 5.72 -7.83 23.15
C THR A 101 4.63 -8.32 22.18
N PRO A 102 3.58 -9.01 22.67
CA PRO A 102 2.43 -9.38 21.85
C PRO A 102 1.76 -8.14 21.25
N SER A 103 1.32 -8.25 20.01
CA SER A 103 0.78 -7.16 19.22
C SER A 103 -0.32 -7.64 18.29
N ALA A 104 -1.12 -6.71 17.78
CA ALA A 104 -2.13 -7.01 16.78
C ALA A 104 -1.54 -7.63 15.49
N TYR A 105 -0.24 -7.48 15.24
CA TYR A 105 0.44 -8.05 14.08
C TYR A 105 0.73 -9.55 14.22
N ASP A 106 0.66 -10.10 15.43
CA ASP A 106 0.87 -11.53 15.71
C ASP A 106 -0.31 -12.40 15.28
N SER A 107 -1.44 -11.74 15.07
CA SER A 107 -2.66 -12.25 14.46
C SER A 107 -2.87 -11.58 13.10
N GLY A 108 -3.35 -12.32 12.10
CA GLY A 108 -3.74 -11.76 10.81
C GLY A 108 -2.73 -11.93 9.67
N TYR A 109 -2.89 -11.12 8.62
CA TYR A 109 -2.18 -11.26 7.34
C TYR A 109 -0.70 -10.89 7.34
N LEU A 110 -0.23 -10.16 8.36
CA LEU A 110 1.19 -9.87 8.55
C LEU A 110 1.90 -10.95 9.38
N LYS A 111 1.15 -11.91 9.93
CA LYS A 111 1.74 -13.03 10.67
C LYS A 111 2.71 -13.79 9.76
N GLY A 112 3.91 -14.03 10.26
CA GLY A 112 4.99 -14.69 9.51
C GLY A 112 5.80 -13.77 8.59
N GLU A 113 5.40 -12.50 8.42
CA GLU A 113 6.17 -11.52 7.66
C GLU A 113 7.37 -10.96 8.44
N PHE A 114 7.30 -11.07 9.78
CA PHE A 114 8.31 -10.61 10.74
C PHE A 114 8.67 -11.71 11.73
N THR A 115 9.68 -11.45 12.56
CA THR A 115 10.01 -12.28 13.72
C THR A 115 10.39 -11.44 14.93
N HIS A 116 10.01 -11.89 16.12
CA HIS A 116 10.37 -11.20 17.36
C HIS A 116 11.83 -11.40 17.76
N ARG A 117 12.35 -10.45 18.55
CA ARG A 117 13.68 -10.47 19.16
C ARG A 117 14.82 -10.59 18.16
N ASN A 118 14.58 -10.23 16.90
CA ASN A 118 15.61 -10.24 15.85
C ASN A 118 16.02 -8.82 15.42
N GLY A 119 15.58 -7.78 16.14
CA GLY A 119 15.79 -6.39 15.77
C GLY A 119 14.99 -6.03 14.53
N GLU A 120 13.79 -6.59 14.41
CA GLU A 120 12.82 -6.19 13.39
C GLU A 120 11.90 -5.11 13.96
N SER A 121 11.52 -4.18 13.10
CA SER A 121 10.55 -3.14 13.42
C SER A 121 9.76 -2.77 12.18
N LEU A 122 8.69 -1.99 12.35
CA LEU A 122 7.86 -1.50 11.26
C LEU A 122 7.50 -0.04 11.43
N ILE A 123 7.18 0.62 10.31
CA ILE A 123 6.42 1.87 10.26
C ILE A 123 5.18 1.62 9.41
N ARG A 124 4.01 2.08 9.86
CA ARG A 124 2.74 1.97 9.13
C ARG A 124 2.29 3.34 8.61
N VAL A 125 1.81 3.38 7.38
CA VAL A 125 1.20 4.55 6.75
C VAL A 125 -0.15 4.15 6.16
N ARG A 126 -1.22 4.83 6.57
CA ARG A 126 -2.56 4.64 6.02
C ARG A 126 -2.91 5.79 5.11
N THR A 127 -3.42 5.47 3.92
CA THR A 127 -4.04 6.43 3.00
C THR A 127 -5.50 6.03 2.77
N LYS A 128 -6.24 6.79 1.96
CA LYS A 128 -7.65 6.49 1.66
C LYS A 128 -7.86 5.11 1.00
N GLY A 129 -6.88 4.62 0.22
CA GLY A 129 -7.02 3.37 -0.54
C GLY A 129 -5.92 2.33 -0.30
N THR A 130 -4.91 2.67 0.50
CA THR A 130 -3.80 1.75 0.79
C THR A 130 -3.35 1.81 2.23
N GLN A 131 -2.81 0.68 2.68
CA GLN A 131 -2.06 0.59 3.93
C GLN A 131 -0.66 0.07 3.62
N ASP A 132 0.33 0.94 3.78
CA ASP A 132 1.75 0.66 3.55
C ASP A 132 2.42 0.32 4.88
N TYR A 133 3.20 -0.75 4.90
CA TYR A 133 4.08 -1.12 6.00
C TYR A 133 5.51 -1.17 5.50
N PHE A 134 6.39 -0.50 6.21
CA PHE A 134 7.82 -0.48 5.96
C PHE A 134 8.49 -1.31 7.04
N PHE A 135 9.05 -2.44 6.67
CA PHE A 135 9.71 -3.36 7.59
C PHE A 135 11.21 -3.12 7.59
N PHE A 136 11.75 -3.11 8.81
CA PHE A 136 13.16 -2.95 9.08
C PHE A 136 13.70 -4.21 9.74
N ILE A 137 14.96 -4.53 9.48
CA ILE A 137 15.71 -5.54 10.22
C ILE A 137 17.09 -4.98 10.48
N LYS A 138 17.54 -5.00 11.74
CA LYS A 138 18.76 -4.30 12.18
C LYS A 138 18.78 -2.84 11.74
N GLU A 139 17.65 -2.14 11.94
CA GLU A 139 17.43 -0.74 11.56
C GLU A 139 17.57 -0.43 10.06
N ARG A 140 17.43 -1.43 9.19
CA ARG A 140 17.57 -1.26 7.74
C ARG A 140 16.28 -1.66 7.04
N LEU A 141 15.72 -0.74 6.25
CA LEU A 141 14.56 -1.00 5.40
C LEU A 141 14.88 -2.13 4.43
N TRP A 142 14.10 -3.19 4.47
CA TRP A 142 14.31 -4.35 3.60
C TRP A 142 13.04 -4.88 2.96
N LYS A 143 11.87 -4.47 3.46
CA LYS A 143 10.59 -4.86 2.90
C LYS A 143 9.60 -3.70 2.96
N ARG A 144 8.84 -3.55 1.89
CA ARG A 144 7.65 -2.72 1.82
C ARG A 144 6.47 -3.62 1.50
N TYR A 145 5.47 -3.62 2.37
CA TYR A 145 4.22 -4.34 2.17
C TYR A 145 3.13 -3.31 1.92
N ARG A 146 2.48 -3.36 0.76
CA ARG A 146 1.38 -2.47 0.41
C ARG A 146 0.10 -3.28 0.26
N ALA A 147 -0.85 -3.06 1.15
CA ALA A 147 -2.20 -3.56 1.04
C ALA A 147 -3.07 -2.53 0.29
N PHE A 148 -3.80 -2.99 -0.72
CA PHE A 148 -4.75 -2.21 -1.50
C PHE A 148 -6.15 -2.67 -1.17
N ASP A 149 -6.97 -1.76 -0.65
CA ASP A 149 -8.37 -2.06 -0.34
C ASP A 149 -9.10 -2.56 -1.59
N ALA A 150 -9.85 -3.66 -1.46
CA ALA A 150 -10.54 -4.27 -2.59
C ALA A 150 -11.62 -3.36 -3.20
N SER A 151 -12.18 -2.43 -2.41
CA SER A 151 -13.13 -1.42 -2.89
C SER A 151 -12.52 -0.52 -3.97
N VAL A 152 -11.19 -0.32 -3.96
CA VAL A 152 -10.47 0.44 -5.00
C VAL A 152 -10.55 -0.25 -6.37
N PHE A 153 -10.83 -1.55 -6.40
CA PHE A 153 -10.90 -2.34 -7.63
C PHE A 153 -12.31 -2.77 -8.01
N GLU A 154 -13.36 -2.22 -7.39
CA GLU A 154 -14.77 -2.45 -7.78
C GLU A 154 -15.13 -3.94 -7.96
N GLY A 155 -14.61 -4.82 -7.09
CA GLY A 155 -14.87 -6.27 -7.16
C GLY A 155 -13.99 -7.05 -8.15
N ALA A 156 -12.89 -6.47 -8.65
CA ALA A 156 -11.93 -7.19 -9.48
C ALA A 156 -11.37 -8.43 -8.75
N THR A 157 -11.22 -9.52 -9.50
CA THR A 157 -10.62 -10.78 -9.04
C THR A 157 -9.09 -10.67 -8.91
N PHE A 158 -8.49 -11.57 -8.14
CA PHE A 158 -7.02 -11.66 -8.04
C PHE A 158 -6.34 -11.91 -9.39
N ALA A 159 -7.00 -12.60 -10.32
CA ALA A 159 -6.50 -12.80 -11.67
C ALA A 159 -6.44 -11.47 -12.45
N GLN A 160 -7.43 -10.60 -12.31
CA GLN A 160 -7.44 -9.27 -12.92
C GLN A 160 -6.40 -8.36 -12.27
N PHE A 161 -6.28 -8.38 -10.94
CA PHE A 161 -5.23 -7.66 -10.20
C PHE A 161 -3.82 -8.10 -10.68
N GLY A 162 -3.56 -9.41 -10.71
CA GLY A 162 -2.30 -9.95 -11.21
C GLY A 162 -2.04 -9.65 -12.69
N SER A 163 -3.07 -9.57 -13.53
CA SER A 163 -2.94 -9.15 -14.92
C SER A 163 -2.52 -7.69 -15.03
N ALA A 164 -3.16 -6.78 -14.27
CA ALA A 164 -2.80 -5.37 -14.24
C ALA A 164 -1.35 -5.16 -13.75
N LEU A 165 -0.93 -5.88 -12.70
CA LEU A 165 0.45 -5.84 -12.24
C LEU A 165 1.43 -6.35 -13.30
N GLN A 166 1.11 -7.42 -14.03
CA GLN A 166 1.98 -7.93 -15.09
C GLN A 166 2.04 -7.03 -16.32
N GLN A 167 0.97 -6.31 -16.64
CA GLN A 167 1.00 -5.27 -17.68
C GLN A 167 1.96 -4.14 -17.29
N ARG A 168 1.99 -3.76 -16.01
CA ARG A 168 2.85 -2.68 -15.51
C ARG A 168 4.30 -3.10 -15.30
N TYR A 169 4.53 -4.27 -14.71
CA TYR A 169 5.84 -4.71 -14.22
C TYR A 169 6.47 -5.81 -15.09
N GLY A 170 5.78 -6.25 -16.13
CA GLY A 170 6.20 -7.37 -16.97
C GLY A 170 5.75 -8.72 -16.42
N LYS A 171 6.10 -9.79 -17.14
CA LYS A 171 5.62 -11.15 -16.84
C LYS A 171 6.12 -11.63 -15.48
N ALA A 172 5.18 -12.11 -14.66
CA ALA A 172 5.47 -12.71 -13.35
C ALA A 172 5.58 -14.23 -13.46
N LYS A 173 6.25 -14.85 -12.51
CA LYS A 173 6.16 -16.28 -12.26
C LYS A 173 5.01 -16.54 -11.30
N LYS A 174 4.01 -17.33 -11.72
CA LYS A 174 2.99 -17.85 -10.80
C LYS A 174 3.61 -18.90 -9.90
N LYS A 175 3.42 -18.76 -8.60
CA LYS A 175 3.82 -19.74 -7.59
C LYS A 175 2.62 -20.12 -6.75
N SER A 176 2.72 -21.31 -6.17
CA SER A 176 1.68 -21.91 -5.37
C SER A 176 2.35 -22.68 -4.23
N ARG A 177 1.83 -22.53 -3.02
CA ARG A 177 2.26 -23.32 -1.85
C ARG A 177 1.03 -23.66 -1.03
N SER A 178 0.89 -24.95 -0.71
CA SER A 178 -0.03 -25.40 0.33
C SER A 178 0.60 -25.08 1.69
N LEU A 179 -0.06 -24.21 2.46
CA LEU A 179 0.38 -23.81 3.80
C LEU A 179 -0.07 -24.84 4.86
N VAL A 180 -1.12 -25.61 4.57
CA VAL A 180 -1.68 -26.66 5.42
C VAL A 180 -2.03 -27.87 4.55
N ALA A 181 -1.67 -29.08 4.98
CA ALA A 181 -2.06 -30.30 4.26
C ALA A 181 -3.60 -30.40 4.18
N GLY A 182 -4.15 -30.36 2.97
CA GLY A 182 -5.60 -30.38 2.73
C GLY A 182 -6.24 -29.00 2.49
N SER A 183 -5.49 -27.90 2.62
CA SER A 183 -5.98 -26.57 2.20
C SER A 183 -5.68 -26.30 0.74
N GLU A 184 -6.53 -25.47 0.11
CA GLU A 184 -6.24 -24.93 -1.22
C GLU A 184 -4.87 -24.23 -1.23
N PRO A 185 -4.07 -24.42 -2.30
CA PRO A 185 -2.75 -23.81 -2.37
C PRO A 185 -2.86 -22.28 -2.46
N THR A 186 -2.18 -21.56 -1.58
CA THR A 186 -2.05 -20.11 -1.71
C THR A 186 -1.24 -19.79 -2.97
N GLN A 187 -1.86 -19.11 -3.92
CA GLN A 187 -1.23 -18.68 -5.16
C GLN A 187 -0.72 -17.24 -5.05
N TRP A 188 0.43 -16.97 -5.64
CA TRP A 188 0.96 -15.61 -5.74
C TRP A 188 1.72 -15.41 -7.05
N TYR A 189 1.83 -14.15 -7.45
CA TYR A 189 2.69 -13.73 -8.55
C TYR A 189 4.04 -13.28 -7.99
N GLU A 190 5.14 -13.67 -8.63
CA GLU A 190 6.49 -13.31 -8.21
C GLU A 190 7.29 -12.69 -9.35
N TRP A 191 7.94 -11.56 -9.08
CA TRP A 191 8.95 -10.95 -9.94
C TRP A 191 10.29 -11.01 -9.21
N ARG A 192 11.34 -11.38 -9.95
CA ARG A 192 12.70 -11.43 -9.41
C ARG A 192 13.61 -10.62 -10.31
N GLU A 193 14.10 -9.51 -9.78
CA GLU A 193 15.09 -8.67 -10.41
C GLU A 193 16.33 -8.58 -9.51
N SER A 194 17.45 -8.09 -10.04
CA SER A 194 18.71 -8.01 -9.30
C SER A 194 18.66 -7.06 -8.10
N ARG A 195 17.80 -6.04 -8.16
CA ARG A 195 17.69 -4.94 -7.17
C ARG A 195 16.37 -4.96 -6.38
N VAL A 196 15.39 -5.76 -6.79
CA VAL A 196 14.09 -5.88 -6.12
C VAL A 196 13.49 -7.27 -6.33
N LEU A 197 12.98 -7.86 -5.26
CA LEU A 197 12.04 -8.98 -5.34
C LEU A 197 10.64 -8.41 -5.12
N ALA A 198 9.68 -8.87 -5.91
CA ALA A 198 8.29 -8.51 -5.70
C ALA A 198 7.40 -9.75 -5.65
N ARG A 199 6.37 -9.71 -4.81
CA ARG A 199 5.30 -10.69 -4.81
C ARG A 199 3.94 -10.03 -4.64
N ALA A 200 2.94 -10.57 -5.33
CA ALA A 200 1.56 -10.15 -5.18
C ALA A 200 0.73 -11.30 -4.61
N VAL A 201 0.05 -11.04 -3.50
CA VAL A 201 -0.68 -12.05 -2.70
C VAL A 201 -2.16 -11.69 -2.64
N ASP A 202 -3.00 -12.71 -2.69
CA ASP A 202 -4.43 -12.59 -2.46
C ASP A 202 -4.74 -12.72 -0.96
N ASN A 203 -5.28 -11.65 -0.38
CA ASN A 203 -5.81 -11.62 0.98
C ASN A 203 -7.27 -11.13 0.97
N ASN A 204 -7.92 -11.14 -0.19
CA ASN A 204 -9.23 -10.52 -0.37
C ASN A 204 -10.34 -11.31 0.32
N GLU A 205 -10.31 -12.65 0.22
CA GLU A 205 -11.36 -13.51 0.77
C GLU A 205 -11.57 -13.30 2.29
N PHE A 206 -10.49 -13.12 3.04
CA PHE A 206 -10.55 -12.99 4.51
C PHE A 206 -10.36 -11.55 5.01
N TYR A 207 -9.61 -10.71 4.29
CA TYR A 207 -9.24 -9.39 4.77
C TYR A 207 -9.64 -8.24 3.84
N GLY A 208 -10.24 -8.52 2.67
CA GLY A 208 -10.75 -7.50 1.77
C GLY A 208 -9.69 -6.64 1.08
N PHE A 209 -8.47 -7.14 0.88
CA PHE A 209 -7.44 -6.42 0.14
C PHE A 209 -6.51 -7.34 -0.66
N TYR A 210 -5.89 -6.75 -1.70
CA TYR A 210 -4.77 -7.35 -2.43
C TYR A 210 -3.46 -6.77 -1.95
N CYS A 211 -2.37 -7.54 -2.02
CA CYS A 211 -1.07 -7.07 -1.54
C CYS A 211 -0.03 -7.07 -2.64
N LEU A 212 0.80 -6.02 -2.67
CA LEU A 212 2.09 -5.99 -3.37
C LEU A 212 3.20 -5.81 -2.35
N ILE A 213 4.15 -6.73 -2.34
CA ILE A 213 5.24 -6.78 -1.38
C ILE A 213 6.54 -6.66 -2.16
N LEU A 214 7.35 -5.67 -1.82
CA LEU A 214 8.67 -5.42 -2.40
C LEU A 214 9.72 -5.71 -1.34
N GLU A 215 10.79 -6.41 -1.70
CA GLU A 215 11.82 -6.86 -0.78
C GLU A 215 13.21 -6.63 -1.38
N ASP A 216 14.18 -6.28 -0.53
CA ASP A 216 15.60 -6.20 -0.89
C ASP A 216 16.19 -7.62 -1.08
N PRO A 217 16.61 -8.00 -2.30
CA PRO A 217 17.16 -9.33 -2.55
C PRO A 217 18.37 -9.66 -1.66
N LYS A 218 19.20 -8.66 -1.33
CA LYS A 218 20.41 -8.86 -0.51
C LYS A 218 20.06 -9.22 0.93
N THR A 219 19.06 -8.54 1.49
CA THR A 219 18.58 -8.84 2.84
C THR A 219 17.82 -10.16 2.87
N VAL A 220 16.96 -10.45 1.89
CA VAL A 220 16.23 -11.73 1.79
C VAL A 220 17.19 -12.93 1.79
N ALA A 221 18.29 -12.86 1.04
CA ALA A 221 19.31 -13.91 1.02
C ALA A 221 19.98 -14.16 2.39
N ARG A 222 19.94 -13.19 3.30
CA ARG A 222 20.56 -13.24 4.62
C ARG A 222 19.57 -13.40 5.77
N LEU A 223 18.26 -13.46 5.51
CA LEU A 223 17.23 -13.53 6.56
C LEU A 223 17.45 -14.68 7.53
N GLY A 224 17.87 -15.86 7.07
CA GLY A 224 18.15 -17.00 7.95
C GLY A 224 19.28 -16.73 8.96
N GLN A 225 20.23 -15.85 8.64
CA GLN A 225 21.30 -15.42 9.56
C GLN A 225 20.84 -14.30 10.49
N LEU A 226 19.95 -13.42 9.99
CA LEU A 226 19.44 -12.27 10.74
C LEU A 226 18.36 -12.67 11.74
N ARG A 227 17.54 -13.68 11.40
CA ARG A 227 16.45 -14.23 12.22
C ARG A 227 16.91 -15.44 13.04
N LYS A 228 17.76 -15.18 14.03
CA LYS A 228 18.30 -16.23 14.91
C LYS A 228 17.20 -16.86 15.78
N ASN A 229 16.27 -16.03 16.24
CA ASN A 229 15.08 -16.51 16.92
C ASN A 229 14.07 -16.96 15.87
N LYS A 230 13.72 -18.25 15.87
CA LYS A 230 12.66 -18.77 15.00
C LYS A 230 11.32 -18.32 15.57
N ALA A 231 10.38 -18.00 14.68
CA ALA A 231 8.98 -17.92 15.09
C ALA A 231 8.61 -19.25 15.74
N ALA A 232 7.93 -19.22 16.89
CA ALA A 232 7.30 -20.42 17.41
C ALA A 232 6.44 -21.01 16.27
N PRO A 233 6.45 -22.35 16.06
CA PRO A 233 5.52 -22.96 15.13
C PRO A 233 4.14 -22.43 15.47
N ALA A 234 3.35 -22.08 14.45
CA ALA A 234 1.94 -21.79 14.66
C ALA A 234 1.31 -23.08 15.19
N GLU A 235 1.26 -23.23 16.51
CA GLU A 235 0.29 -24.11 17.15
C GLU A 235 -1.06 -23.70 16.56
N ALA A 236 -1.74 -24.66 15.95
CA ALA A 236 -3.07 -24.50 15.39
C ALA A 236 -4.01 -24.13 16.55
N SER A 237 -4.06 -22.84 16.87
CA SER A 237 -5.04 -22.28 17.80
C SER A 237 -6.27 -21.97 16.97
N ASP A 238 -7.11 -22.99 16.95
CA ASP A 238 -8.50 -23.00 16.57
C ASP A 238 -9.27 -21.98 17.44
N THR A 239 -9.28 -20.70 17.05
CA THR A 239 -10.29 -19.68 17.42
C THR A 239 -10.07 -18.43 16.55
N LEU A 240 -10.88 -18.24 15.50
CA LEU A 240 -11.02 -16.95 14.81
C LEU A 240 -12.48 -16.48 14.88
N VAL A 241 -12.88 -16.11 16.09
CA VAL A 241 -13.90 -15.08 16.33
C VAL A 241 -13.30 -14.16 17.39
N ASP A 242 -12.62 -13.10 16.95
CA ASP A 242 -12.64 -11.82 17.67
C ASP A 242 -12.06 -10.71 16.78
N MET A 243 -12.91 -9.81 16.31
CA MET A 243 -12.65 -8.36 16.15
C MET A 243 -13.88 -7.71 15.51
N VAL A 244 -14.86 -7.40 16.36
CA VAL A 244 -15.81 -6.29 16.18
C VAL A 244 -15.56 -5.32 17.33
N ALA A 245 -15.25 -4.06 16.98
CA ALA A 245 -15.70 -2.83 17.64
C ALA A 245 -14.69 -1.70 17.39
N ASP A 246 -15.03 -0.83 16.44
CA ASP A 246 -15.21 0.59 16.77
C ASP A 246 -16.24 1.14 15.76
N GLU A 247 -17.51 1.08 16.18
CA GLU A 247 -18.63 1.73 15.51
C GLU A 247 -18.61 3.22 15.87
N SER A 248 -18.58 4.07 14.85
CA SER A 248 -19.24 5.36 14.91
C SER A 248 -20.03 5.53 13.63
N ASP A 249 -21.32 5.23 13.71
CA ASP A 249 -22.34 5.53 12.71
C ASP A 249 -22.43 7.04 12.49
N ASP A 250 -22.45 7.45 11.21
CA ASP A 250 -23.39 8.48 10.77
C ASP A 250 -23.68 8.26 9.28
N ASP A 251 -24.83 7.63 9.04
CA ASP A 251 -25.33 7.21 7.75
C ASP A 251 -25.98 8.42 7.04
N ARG A 252 -25.39 8.87 5.92
CA ARG A 252 -25.98 9.86 5.01
C ARG A 252 -25.68 9.50 3.56
N HIS A 253 -26.43 8.54 3.03
CA HIS A 253 -26.45 8.22 1.61
C HIS A 253 -27.87 8.38 1.03
N ALA A 254 -28.27 9.64 0.87
CA ALA A 254 -29.20 10.05 -0.17
C ALA A 254 -28.42 10.99 -1.11
N ASP A 255 -28.57 10.79 -2.42
CA ASP A 255 -27.96 11.57 -3.53
C ASP A 255 -26.58 11.11 -4.06
N ILE A 256 -26.37 9.79 -4.17
CA ILE A 256 -25.25 9.20 -4.93
C ILE A 256 -25.56 9.10 -6.44
N ALA A 257 -26.84 9.11 -6.85
CA ALA A 257 -27.24 8.91 -8.24
C ALA A 257 -26.94 10.10 -9.18
N ASP A 258 -26.89 11.33 -8.68
CA ASP A 258 -26.71 12.52 -9.52
C ASP A 258 -25.22 12.92 -9.74
N ARG A 259 -24.27 12.20 -9.14
CA ARG A 259 -22.82 12.53 -9.23
C ARG A 259 -22.00 11.60 -10.15
N ILE A 260 -22.62 10.58 -10.74
CA ILE A 260 -21.94 9.61 -11.61
C ILE A 260 -21.77 10.12 -13.05
N THR A 261 -22.41 11.23 -13.44
CA THR A 261 -22.23 11.83 -14.77
C THR A 261 -22.12 13.35 -14.66
N GLY A 262 -20.90 13.89 -14.61
CA GLY A 262 -20.66 15.33 -14.44
C GLY A 262 -21.06 16.20 -15.65
N GLU A 263 -22.36 16.39 -15.92
CA GLU A 263 -22.84 17.62 -16.57
C GLU A 263 -22.96 18.72 -15.50
N ILE A 264 -22.01 19.66 -15.49
CA ILE A 264 -22.22 20.95 -14.84
C ILE A 264 -23.18 21.75 -15.74
N ARG A 265 -24.41 21.98 -15.27
CA ARG A 265 -25.16 23.19 -15.61
C ARG A 265 -25.27 24.06 -14.36
N ARG A 266 -24.57 25.20 -14.36
CA ARG A 266 -25.07 26.44 -13.70
C ARG A 266 -26.30 26.89 -14.52
N HIS A 267 -27.39 27.46 -14.05
CA HIS A 267 -27.89 28.07 -12.81
C HIS A 267 -29.41 27.73 -12.80
N GLU A 268 -30.18 27.84 -11.70
CA GLU A 268 -30.84 29.09 -11.31
C GLU A 268 -31.50 28.93 -9.91
N ALA A 269 -31.53 30.03 -9.17
CA ALA A 269 -32.11 30.15 -7.84
C ALA A 269 -33.65 30.22 -7.91
N PRO A 270 -34.37 30.15 -6.77
CA PRO A 270 -35.79 29.83 -6.72
C PRO A 270 -36.68 31.01 -7.12
N ASP A 271 -37.71 30.73 -7.92
CA ASP A 271 -38.84 31.65 -8.08
C ASP A 271 -39.63 31.73 -6.78
N VAL A 272 -39.61 32.93 -6.19
CA VAL A 272 -40.53 33.36 -5.14
C VAL A 272 -41.89 33.55 -5.79
N ALA A 273 -42.84 32.67 -5.48
CA ALA A 273 -44.26 32.97 -5.64
C ALA A 273 -44.84 33.33 -4.27
N GLU A 274 -44.92 34.63 -3.99
CA GLU A 274 -45.82 35.16 -2.97
C GLU A 274 -47.30 34.87 -3.34
N LYS A 275 -48.06 34.50 -2.30
CA LYS A 275 -49.47 34.83 -2.02
C LYS A 275 -50.59 34.28 -2.91
N LYS A 276 -51.52 33.58 -2.24
CA LYS A 276 -52.75 34.23 -1.76
C LYS A 276 -53.23 33.63 -0.45
#